data_AF-A0A1S3DFK7-F1
#
_entry.id   AF-A0A1S3DFK7-F1
#
_cell.length_a   1.000
_cell.length_b   1.000
_cell.length_c   1.000
_cell.angle_alpha   90.00
_cell.angle_beta   90.00
_cell.angle_gamma   90.00
#
_symmetry.space_group_name_H-M   'P 1'
#
loop_
_entity.id
_entity.type
_entity.pdbx_description
1 polymer ?
#
loop_
_entity_poly.entity_id
_entity_poly.type
_entity_poly.pdbx_seq_one_letter_code
_entity_poly.pdbx_strand_id
1 'polypeptide(L)'
;MKQTAQELINSYVRAQGLIISQMLRKSVEAKDWLHGIEPRNVRAVMKRIIEELTLVDNQVGSLFEEVPRSTSRSSDSSQRTLGGISSLSHRYPGTRTTGCTPGTGGGAWSLHGASTGGASNMMTSHTLAISKLFSDRVDIFSDVTLDRSSIVTSLVTLSLKTLLECVRLKTFSRYGFQQVQVDLHYLQLYLWRFVSDENLIHFLLDEILGSAMNRCVDTALMEPSVVEIICERG
;
A
#
# COMPACT_ATOMS: atom_id res chain seq x y z
N MET A 1 -0.64 -26.85 -19.95
CA MET A 1 -1.78 -26.02 -19.49
C MET A 1 -1.39 -25.04 -18.39
N LYS A 2 -0.91 -25.47 -17.22
CA LYS A 2 -0.51 -24.55 -16.13
C LYS A 2 0.59 -23.54 -16.55
N GLN A 3 1.62 -24.00 -17.25
CA GLN A 3 2.73 -23.15 -17.71
C GLN A 3 2.25 -22.07 -18.71
N THR A 4 1.43 -22.44 -19.70
CA THR A 4 0.87 -21.50 -20.68
C THR A 4 -0.04 -20.45 -20.03
N ALA A 5 -0.84 -20.85 -19.03
CA ALA A 5 -1.67 -19.91 -18.28
C ALA A 5 -0.82 -18.91 -17.48
N GLN A 6 0.26 -19.39 -16.85
CA GLN A 6 1.21 -18.55 -16.13
C GLN A 6 1.92 -17.56 -17.05
N GLU A 7 2.36 -18.00 -18.23
CA GLU A 7 2.98 -17.12 -19.23
C GLU A 7 2.03 -16.02 -19.71
N LEU A 8 0.75 -16.34 -19.90
CA LEU A 8 -0.28 -15.39 -20.31
C LEU A 8 -0.53 -14.32 -19.25
N ILE A 9 -0.63 -14.69 -17.98
CA ILE A 9 -0.78 -13.75 -16.86
C ILE A 9 0.47 -12.90 -16.68
N ASN A 10 1.66 -13.50 -16.76
CA ASN A 10 2.91 -12.75 -16.71
C ASN A 10 3.02 -11.74 -17.86
N SER A 11 2.49 -12.06 -19.04
CA SER A 11 2.42 -11.14 -20.17
C SER A 11 1.42 -10.01 -19.91
N TYR A 12 0.24 -10.32 -19.38
CA TYR A 12 -0.78 -9.33 -19.01
C TYR A 12 -0.28 -8.35 -17.94
N VAL A 13 0.29 -8.86 -16.84
CA VAL A 13 0.87 -8.03 -15.76
C VAL A 13 1.97 -7.13 -16.32
N ARG A 14 2.83 -7.64 -17.21
CA ARG A 14 3.85 -6.82 -17.88
C ARG A 14 3.24 -5.72 -18.74
N ALA A 15 2.23 -6.03 -19.54
CA ALA A 15 1.58 -5.05 -20.40
C ALA A 15 0.89 -3.94 -19.59
N GLN A 16 0.10 -4.31 -18.57
CA GLN A 16 -0.56 -3.34 -17.67
C GLN A 16 0.45 -2.54 -16.86
N GLY A 17 1.47 -3.20 -16.33
CA GLY A 17 2.59 -2.57 -15.63
C GLY A 17 3.27 -1.52 -16.49
N LEU A 18 3.54 -1.81 -17.76
CA LEU A 18 4.14 -0.83 -18.69
C LEU A 18 3.26 0.40 -18.89
N ILE A 19 1.95 0.24 -19.03
CA ILE A 19 1.01 1.37 -19.18
C ILE A 19 1.10 2.27 -17.95
N ILE A 20 0.99 1.70 -16.75
CA ILE A 20 1.03 2.44 -15.49
C ILE A 20 2.39 3.12 -15.28
N SER A 21 3.48 2.37 -15.48
CA SER A 21 4.85 2.91 -15.36
C SER A 21 5.10 4.07 -16.32
N GLN A 22 4.57 4.02 -17.54
CA GLN A 22 4.72 5.12 -18.51
C GLN A 22 3.93 6.36 -18.11
N MET A 23 2.71 6.21 -17.59
CA MET A 23 1.95 7.35 -17.05
C MET A 23 2.71 8.04 -15.91
N LEU A 24 3.23 7.25 -14.96
CA LEU A 24 4.03 7.75 -13.85
C LEU A 24 5.27 8.50 -14.33
N ARG A 25 6.09 7.86 -15.18
CA ARG A 25 7.33 8.43 -15.68
C ARG A 25 7.11 9.75 -16.40
N LYS A 26 6.17 9.78 -17.36
CA LYS A 26 5.83 11.01 -18.10
C LYS A 26 5.36 12.12 -17.17
N SER A 27 4.55 11.80 -16.16
CA SER A 27 4.04 12.81 -15.22
C SER A 27 5.14 13.43 -14.35
N VAL A 28 6.17 12.63 -13.99
CA VAL A 28 7.28 13.09 -13.16
C VAL A 28 8.30 13.84 -14.02
N GLU A 29 8.51 13.43 -15.26
CA GLU A 29 9.41 14.11 -16.20
C GLU A 29 8.90 15.48 -16.65
N ALA A 30 7.59 15.60 -16.91
CA ALA A 30 7.01 16.83 -17.44
C ALA A 30 6.87 17.97 -16.42
N LYS A 31 6.88 17.67 -15.11
CA LYS A 31 6.68 18.68 -14.06
C LYS A 31 7.99 19.38 -13.72
N ASP A 32 7.94 20.71 -13.62
CA ASP A 32 9.01 21.48 -12.96
C ASP A 32 8.88 21.34 -11.44
N TRP A 33 9.83 20.62 -10.83
CA TRP A 33 9.87 20.35 -9.40
C TRP A 33 10.58 21.44 -8.59
N LEU A 34 11.30 22.35 -9.24
CA LEU A 34 12.09 23.41 -8.59
C LEU A 34 11.33 24.73 -8.51
N HIS A 35 10.50 25.05 -9.50
CA HIS A 35 9.78 26.34 -9.56
C HIS A 35 8.26 26.20 -9.41
N GLY A 36 7.83 25.19 -8.66
CA GLY A 36 6.42 24.96 -8.37
C GLY A 36 5.85 25.97 -7.37
N ILE A 37 4.52 26.14 -7.40
CA ILE A 37 3.76 26.80 -6.34
C ILE A 37 3.27 25.77 -5.33
N GLU A 38 2.83 26.26 -4.16
CA GLU A 38 2.21 25.44 -3.13
C GLU A 38 1.08 24.56 -3.72
N PRO A 39 1.12 23.23 -3.48
CA PRO A 39 0.13 22.31 -4.03
C PRO A 39 -1.27 22.58 -3.48
N ARG A 40 -2.26 22.55 -4.38
CA ARG A 40 -3.69 22.76 -4.04
C ARG A 40 -4.58 21.61 -4.45
N ASN A 41 -4.05 20.69 -5.25
CA ASN A 41 -4.77 19.55 -5.80
C ASN A 41 -3.80 18.37 -5.92
N VAL A 42 -4.36 17.16 -5.86
CA VAL A 42 -3.68 15.92 -6.25
C VAL A 42 -3.44 15.94 -7.76
N ARG A 43 -2.26 15.48 -8.22
CA ARG A 43 -2.00 15.38 -9.66
C ARG A 43 -2.97 14.41 -10.32
N ALA A 44 -3.52 14.79 -11.47
CA ALA A 44 -4.45 13.97 -12.26
C ALA A 44 -3.93 12.57 -12.57
N VAL A 45 -2.61 12.39 -12.73
CA VAL A 45 -2.00 11.08 -12.94
C VAL A 45 -2.27 10.11 -11.79
N MET A 46 -2.30 10.58 -10.54
CA MET A 46 -2.53 9.71 -9.38
C MET A 46 -3.95 9.18 -9.36
N LYS A 47 -4.92 10.06 -9.66
CA LYS A 47 -6.33 9.67 -9.85
C LYS A 47 -6.45 8.63 -10.97
N ARG A 48 -5.80 8.91 -12.10
CA ARG A 48 -5.80 8.02 -13.26
C ARG A 48 -5.19 6.65 -12.95
N ILE A 49 -4.16 6.57 -12.12
CA ILE A 49 -3.57 5.29 -11.71
C ILE A 49 -4.56 4.48 -10.87
N ILE A 50 -5.28 5.11 -9.94
CA ILE A 50 -6.32 4.44 -9.15
C ILE A 50 -7.45 3.93 -10.05
N GLU A 51 -7.87 4.72 -11.05
CA GLU A 51 -8.84 4.28 -12.06
C GLU A 51 -8.35 3.05 -12.83
N GLU A 52 -7.11 3.07 -13.34
CA GLU A 52 -6.54 1.94 -14.08
C GLU A 52 -6.40 0.68 -13.22
N LEU A 53 -5.95 0.82 -11.96
CA LEU A 53 -5.90 -0.29 -11.01
C LEU A 53 -7.29 -0.86 -10.72
N THR A 54 -8.31 0.00 -10.60
CA THR A 54 -9.71 -0.42 -10.43
C THR A 54 -10.23 -1.17 -11.66
N LEU A 55 -9.89 -0.70 -12.86
CA LEU A 55 -10.26 -1.38 -14.11
C LEU A 55 -9.63 -2.77 -14.20
N VAL A 56 -8.34 -2.87 -13.88
CA VAL A 56 -7.63 -4.16 -13.87
C VAL A 56 -8.21 -5.08 -12.80
N ASP A 57 -8.46 -4.59 -11.59
CA ASP A 57 -9.04 -5.40 -10.50
C ASP A 57 -10.41 -5.97 -10.88
N ASN A 58 -11.26 -5.19 -11.55
CA ASN A 58 -12.55 -5.67 -12.06
C ASN A 58 -12.40 -6.69 -13.20
N GLN A 59 -11.49 -6.45 -14.16
CA GLN A 59 -11.22 -7.37 -15.25
C GLN A 59 -10.71 -8.72 -14.72
N VAL A 60 -9.71 -8.69 -13.85
CA VAL A 60 -9.16 -9.88 -13.21
C VAL A 60 -10.24 -10.55 -12.35
N GLY A 61 -11.01 -9.79 -11.57
CA GLY A 61 -12.16 -10.31 -10.82
C GLY A 61 -13.12 -11.13 -11.67
N SER A 62 -13.55 -10.60 -12.82
CA SER A 62 -14.47 -11.31 -13.71
C SER A 62 -13.92 -12.64 -14.24
N LEU A 63 -12.61 -12.71 -14.52
CA LEU A 63 -11.95 -13.92 -15.04
C LEU A 63 -11.82 -15.02 -13.97
N PHE A 64 -11.68 -14.64 -12.70
CA PHE A 64 -11.56 -15.59 -11.58
C PHE A 64 -12.90 -15.96 -10.95
N GLU A 65 -13.94 -15.12 -11.10
CA GLU A 65 -15.30 -15.38 -10.60
C GLU A 65 -16.12 -16.30 -11.54
N GLU A 66 -15.67 -16.49 -12.80
CA GLU A 66 -16.22 -17.46 -13.76
C GLU A 66 -15.93 -18.93 -13.47
N VAL A 67 -15.30 -19.28 -12.33
CA VAL A 67 -15.28 -20.68 -11.85
C VAL A 67 -16.29 -20.85 -10.71
N PRO A 68 -17.61 -20.95 -11.01
CA PRO A 68 -18.50 -21.58 -10.06
C PRO A 68 -18.02 -23.03 -9.95
N ARG A 69 -17.37 -23.36 -8.84
CA ARG A 69 -17.39 -24.74 -8.35
C ARG A 69 -18.87 -25.08 -8.30
N SER A 70 -19.31 -25.88 -9.26
CA SER A 70 -20.62 -26.50 -9.29
C SER A 70 -20.71 -27.40 -8.05
N THR A 71 -21.01 -26.78 -6.91
CA THR A 71 -21.50 -27.45 -5.72
C THR A 71 -22.91 -27.89 -6.08
N SER A 72 -22.96 -29.12 -6.58
CA SER A 72 -24.05 -30.07 -6.37
C SER A 72 -25.14 -29.51 -5.46
N ARG A 73 -26.20 -28.99 -6.07
CA ARG A 73 -27.50 -28.78 -5.41
C ARG A 73 -28.07 -30.16 -5.13
N SER A 74 -27.59 -30.79 -4.07
CA SER A 74 -28.23 -31.97 -3.50
C SER A 74 -29.52 -31.51 -2.84
N SER A 75 -30.61 -31.74 -3.55
CA SER A 75 -31.94 -31.85 -2.96
C SER A 75 -32.04 -33.25 -2.38
N ASP A 76 -32.10 -33.40 -1.06
CA ASP A 76 -32.99 -34.39 -0.46
C ASP A 76 -33.36 -34.01 0.97
N SER A 77 -34.55 -34.43 1.36
CA SER A 77 -35.32 -33.97 2.50
C SER A 77 -35.46 -35.07 3.56
N SER A 78 -35.59 -34.62 4.82
CA SER A 78 -36.34 -35.26 5.92
C SER A 78 -35.78 -36.53 6.59
N GLN A 79 -35.55 -36.47 7.92
CA GLN A 79 -36.35 -37.18 8.95
C GLN A 79 -35.74 -37.07 10.38
N ARG A 80 -36.58 -36.64 11.35
CA ARG A 80 -36.85 -37.20 12.71
C ARG A 80 -35.68 -37.28 13.74
N THR A 81 -35.79 -37.14 15.08
CA THR A 81 -36.85 -36.96 16.10
C THR A 81 -36.17 -36.77 17.48
N LEU A 82 -36.78 -35.95 18.36
CA LEU A 82 -36.94 -36.08 19.83
C LEU A 82 -35.76 -36.35 20.79
N GLY A 83 -35.55 -35.38 21.71
CA GLY A 83 -35.81 -35.60 23.15
C GLY A 83 -34.65 -36.03 24.09
N GLY A 84 -34.38 -35.19 25.11
CA GLY A 84 -34.29 -35.69 26.49
C GLY A 84 -32.98 -35.50 27.30
N ILE A 85 -33.05 -34.57 28.27
CA ILE A 85 -32.67 -34.72 29.71
C ILE A 85 -31.17 -34.85 30.10
N SER A 86 -30.65 -33.73 30.62
CA SER A 86 -30.04 -33.49 31.95
C SER A 86 -28.69 -34.03 32.43
N SER A 87 -28.08 -33.14 33.24
CA SER A 87 -27.12 -33.33 34.35
C SER A 87 -25.63 -33.25 33.93
N LEU A 88 -24.69 -32.64 34.67
CA LEU A 88 -24.66 -32.14 36.05
C LEU A 88 -23.41 -31.24 36.25
N SER A 89 -23.59 -30.13 36.97
CA SER A 89 -22.70 -29.51 38.00
C SER A 89 -21.18 -29.33 37.81
N HIS A 90 -20.67 -28.11 37.96
CA HIS A 90 -20.03 -27.59 39.21
C HIS A 90 -19.57 -26.12 39.03
N ARG A 91 -20.18 -25.16 39.74
CA ARG A 91 -19.69 -24.42 40.94
C ARG A 91 -18.42 -23.54 40.76
N TYR A 92 -18.67 -22.22 40.60
CA TYR A 92 -18.23 -21.01 41.35
C TYR A 92 -16.88 -20.97 42.13
N PRO A 93 -16.35 -19.79 42.57
CA PRO A 93 -16.75 -18.36 42.44
C PRO A 93 -15.56 -17.46 41.95
N GLY A 94 -15.55 -16.14 41.74
CA GLY A 94 -16.39 -15.01 42.14
C GLY A 94 -15.61 -14.00 43.02
N THR A 95 -15.08 -12.92 42.43
CA THR A 95 -14.73 -11.62 43.08
C THR A 95 -14.45 -10.57 41.97
N ARG A 96 -15.31 -9.58 41.68
CA ARG A 96 -15.42 -8.21 42.27
C ARG A 96 -14.05 -7.48 42.31
N THR A 97 -13.80 -6.30 41.74
CA THR A 97 -14.61 -5.07 41.54
C THR A 97 -13.84 -4.01 40.70
N THR A 98 -14.63 -3.13 40.04
CA THR A 98 -14.49 -1.64 39.87
C THR A 98 -13.43 -0.98 38.98
N GLY A 99 -13.93 -0.08 38.10
CA GLY A 99 -13.28 1.18 37.68
C GLY A 99 -13.11 1.32 36.16
N CYS A 100 -14.09 1.79 35.39
CA CYS A 100 -14.37 3.21 35.05
C CYS A 100 -13.44 3.84 33.98
N THR A 101 -13.95 3.94 32.75
CA THR A 101 -14.01 5.10 31.81
C THR A 101 -13.57 4.82 30.36
N PRO A 102 -14.23 5.47 29.37
CA PRO A 102 -14.14 5.14 27.95
C PRO A 102 -13.28 6.13 27.14
N GLY A 103 -12.85 5.73 25.95
CA GLY A 103 -12.66 6.65 24.82
C GLY A 103 -11.34 6.53 24.04
N THR A 104 -11.48 6.37 22.71
CA THR A 104 -10.54 6.76 21.61
C THR A 104 -9.12 6.14 21.64
N GLY A 105 -8.66 5.26 20.73
CA GLY A 105 -8.98 5.09 19.31
C GLY A 105 -8.61 6.35 18.52
N GLY A 106 -7.53 6.48 17.76
CA GLY A 106 -6.38 5.63 17.45
C GLY A 106 -5.36 6.47 16.64
N GLY A 107 -4.12 5.98 16.51
CA GLY A 107 -3.21 6.33 15.42
C GLY A 107 -2.47 7.68 15.45
N ALA A 108 -1.65 7.93 16.48
CA ALA A 108 -0.64 9.00 16.44
C ALA A 108 0.65 8.47 15.79
N TRP A 109 1.10 9.11 14.71
CA TRP A 109 2.35 8.78 14.04
C TRP A 109 3.54 9.09 14.96
N SER A 110 4.38 8.09 15.21
CA SER A 110 5.50 8.19 16.17
C SER A 110 6.57 9.16 15.69
N LEU A 111 6.59 10.33 16.33
CA LEU A 111 7.62 11.36 16.25
C LEU A 111 8.92 10.84 16.89
N HIS A 112 9.98 10.62 16.11
CA HIS A 112 11.32 10.37 16.65
C HIS A 112 11.99 11.71 16.99
N GLY A 113 11.86 12.10 18.26
CA GLY A 113 12.63 13.16 18.90
C GLY A 113 13.80 12.57 19.72
N ALA A 114 14.94 13.25 19.64
CA ALA A 114 16.27 12.82 20.05
C ALA A 114 16.50 12.52 21.55
N SER A 115 17.48 11.66 21.83
CA SER A 115 18.27 11.73 23.07
C SER A 115 19.70 11.20 22.88
N THR A 116 20.65 12.13 22.98
CA THR A 116 21.89 12.09 23.77
C THR A 116 22.69 10.78 23.93
N GLY A 117 23.93 10.80 23.46
CA GLY A 117 25.07 10.15 24.13
C GLY A 117 25.63 8.90 23.44
N GLY A 118 26.96 8.89 23.23
CA GLY A 118 27.73 7.66 23.02
C GLY A 118 28.50 7.62 21.70
N ALA A 119 29.78 7.98 21.76
CA ALA A 119 30.73 7.75 20.69
C ALA A 119 30.90 6.25 20.43
N SER A 120 30.35 5.74 19.32
CA SER A 120 30.75 4.47 18.65
C SER A 120 29.89 4.11 17.41
N ASN A 121 29.48 5.09 16.58
CA ASN A 121 28.54 4.81 15.48
C ASN A 121 29.05 5.01 14.03
N MET A 122 30.30 5.45 13.83
CA MET A 122 30.77 5.78 12.47
C MET A 122 31.13 4.56 11.60
N MET A 123 31.49 3.40 12.19
CA MET A 123 31.84 2.20 11.40
C MET A 123 30.64 1.30 11.10
N THR A 124 29.57 1.37 11.90
CA THR A 124 28.33 0.59 11.73
C THR A 124 27.41 1.18 10.65
N SER A 125 27.47 2.51 10.45
CA SER A 125 26.64 3.20 9.44
C SER A 125 27.00 2.78 8.01
N HIS A 126 28.29 2.56 7.72
CA HIS A 126 28.72 2.13 6.40
C HIS A 126 28.39 0.66 6.14
N THR A 127 28.50 -0.23 7.14
CA THR A 127 28.18 -1.65 6.98
C THR A 127 26.67 -1.88 6.86
N LEU A 128 25.83 -1.15 7.59
CA LEU A 128 24.37 -1.20 7.43
C LEU A 128 23.90 -0.63 6.08
N ALA A 129 24.52 0.47 5.61
CA ALA A 129 24.24 1.02 4.29
C ALA A 129 24.63 0.05 3.17
N ILE A 130 25.76 -0.66 3.32
CA ILE A 130 26.21 -1.68 2.37
C ILE A 130 25.31 -2.93 2.41
N SER A 131 24.90 -3.41 3.59
CA SER A 131 23.95 -4.52 3.71
C SER A 131 22.56 -4.17 3.16
N LYS A 132 22.13 -2.91 3.30
CA LYS A 132 20.91 -2.40 2.67
C LYS A 132 21.06 -2.38 1.13
N LEU A 133 22.20 -1.94 0.60
CA LEU A 133 22.53 -1.94 -0.84
C LEU A 133 22.49 -3.34 -1.47
N PHE A 134 22.74 -4.42 -0.71
CA PHE A 134 22.67 -5.80 -1.21
C PHE A 134 21.35 -6.53 -0.91
N SER A 135 20.48 -5.98 -0.06
CA SER A 135 19.09 -6.44 0.12
C SER A 135 18.12 -5.76 -0.85
N ASP A 136 18.51 -4.61 -1.41
CA ASP A 136 17.74 -3.80 -2.36
C ASP A 136 17.75 -4.36 -3.79
N ARG A 137 17.87 -5.69 -3.93
CA ARG A 137 17.58 -6.35 -5.21
C ARG A 137 16.07 -6.37 -5.36
N VAL A 138 15.58 -5.32 -6.01
CA VAL A 138 14.20 -5.15 -6.43
C VAL A 138 13.84 -6.28 -7.40
N ASP A 139 13.23 -7.35 -6.89
CA ASP A 139 12.40 -8.20 -7.72
C ASP A 139 11.23 -7.35 -8.23
N ILE A 140 11.30 -7.02 -9.51
CA ILE A 140 10.25 -6.30 -10.26
C ILE A 140 9.05 -7.25 -10.48
N PHE A 141 9.31 -8.55 -10.48
CA PHE A 141 8.33 -9.61 -10.68
C PHE A 141 8.59 -10.70 -9.65
N SER A 142 7.93 -10.66 -8.49
CA SER A 142 7.74 -11.88 -7.71
C SER A 142 6.88 -12.86 -8.54
N ASP A 143 7.02 -14.16 -8.32
CA ASP A 143 6.19 -15.16 -9.00
C ASP A 143 4.71 -14.86 -8.73
N VAL A 144 4.04 -14.28 -9.74
CA VAL A 144 2.63 -13.93 -9.66
C VAL A 144 1.85 -15.23 -9.62
N THR A 145 1.33 -15.60 -8.46
CA THR A 145 0.45 -16.77 -8.39
C THR A 145 -0.83 -16.51 -9.19
N LEU A 146 -1.50 -17.58 -9.64
CA LEU A 146 -2.78 -17.51 -10.35
C LEU A 146 -3.92 -17.10 -9.41
N ASP A 147 -3.82 -15.91 -8.83
CA ASP A 147 -4.79 -15.34 -7.91
C ASP A 147 -4.94 -13.83 -8.16
N ARG A 148 -6.18 -13.35 -8.06
CA ARG A 148 -6.54 -11.94 -8.27
C ARG A 148 -5.73 -11.01 -7.37
N SER A 149 -5.65 -11.35 -6.08
CA SER A 149 -4.95 -10.53 -5.08
C SER A 149 -3.46 -10.41 -5.42
N SER A 150 -2.84 -11.51 -5.87
CA SER A 150 -1.43 -11.51 -6.29
C SER A 150 -1.20 -10.60 -7.50
N ILE A 151 -2.03 -10.70 -8.54
CA ILE A 151 -1.90 -9.89 -9.77
C ILE A 151 -1.99 -8.40 -9.45
N VAL A 152 -3.03 -8.00 -8.72
CA VAL A 152 -3.25 -6.57 -8.41
C VAL A 152 -2.18 -6.05 -7.46
N THR A 153 -1.78 -6.84 -6.45
CA THR A 153 -0.66 -6.48 -5.55
C THR A 153 0.65 -6.30 -6.33
N SER A 154 0.96 -7.16 -7.29
CA SER A 154 2.13 -7.01 -8.15
C SER A 154 2.09 -5.72 -8.99
N LEU A 155 0.92 -5.31 -9.48
CA LEU A 155 0.78 -4.04 -10.21
C LEU A 155 0.91 -2.82 -9.30
N VAL A 156 0.34 -2.86 -8.10
CA VAL A 156 0.48 -1.78 -7.10
C VAL A 156 1.95 -1.60 -6.71
N THR A 157 2.62 -2.69 -6.35
CA THR A 157 4.04 -2.68 -5.97
C THR A 157 4.94 -2.19 -7.12
N LEU A 158 4.69 -2.65 -8.35
CA LEU A 158 5.39 -2.17 -9.54
C LEU A 158 5.20 -0.66 -9.77
N SER A 159 3.98 -0.17 -9.57
CA SER A 159 3.63 1.24 -9.72
C SER A 159 4.37 2.10 -8.69
N LEU A 160 4.33 1.71 -7.42
CA LEU A 160 5.03 2.41 -6.34
C LEU A 160 6.55 2.37 -6.52
N LYS A 161 7.12 1.21 -6.88
CA LYS A 161 8.55 1.09 -7.21
C LYS A 161 8.95 1.94 -8.41
N THR A 162 8.10 2.05 -9.43
CA THR A 162 8.35 2.94 -10.57
C THR A 162 8.35 4.41 -10.12
N LEU A 163 7.38 4.81 -9.30
CA LEU A 163 7.30 6.17 -8.76
C LEU A 163 8.53 6.50 -7.91
N LEU A 164 8.95 5.58 -7.03
CA LEU A 164 10.17 5.70 -6.23
C LEU A 164 11.38 6.00 -7.10
N GLU A 165 11.61 5.21 -8.15
CA GLU A 165 12.74 5.40 -9.04
C GLU A 165 12.66 6.74 -9.79
N CYS A 166 11.47 7.12 -10.26
CA CYS A 166 11.28 8.41 -10.92
C CYS A 166 11.58 9.58 -9.97
N VAL A 167 11.16 9.49 -8.70
CA VAL A 167 11.41 10.50 -7.67
C VAL A 167 12.90 10.57 -7.32
N ARG A 168 13.57 9.42 -7.17
CA ARG A 168 15.00 9.32 -6.82
C ARG A 168 15.91 10.09 -7.80
N LEU A 169 15.50 10.16 -9.07
CA LEU A 169 16.24 10.82 -10.15
C LEU A 169 15.95 12.33 -10.28
N LYS A 170 15.11 12.90 -9.41
CA LYS A 170 14.77 14.33 -9.45
C LYS A 170 15.43 15.11 -8.30
N THR A 171 15.26 16.41 -8.35
CA THR A 171 15.60 17.36 -7.29
C THR A 171 14.35 18.19 -7.03
N PHE A 172 14.02 18.43 -5.75
CA PHE A 172 12.76 19.06 -5.38
C PHE A 172 13.01 20.39 -4.66
N SER A 173 12.18 21.39 -4.96
CA SER A 173 11.95 22.51 -4.05
C SER A 173 11.04 22.08 -2.90
N ARG A 174 10.81 22.97 -1.92
CA ARG A 174 9.80 22.79 -0.89
C ARG A 174 8.44 22.40 -1.46
N TYR A 175 7.92 23.18 -2.41
CA TYR A 175 6.59 22.93 -2.99
C TYR A 175 6.57 21.70 -3.90
N GLY A 176 7.69 21.39 -4.56
CA GLY A 176 7.84 20.13 -5.29
C GLY A 176 7.73 18.91 -4.37
N PHE A 177 8.42 18.94 -3.22
CA PHE A 177 8.35 17.90 -2.20
C PHE A 177 6.97 17.78 -1.58
N GLN A 178 6.34 18.90 -1.23
CA GLN A 178 4.97 18.93 -0.71
C GLN A 178 3.95 18.37 -1.70
N GLN A 179 4.13 18.58 -3.01
CA GLN A 179 3.27 17.92 -4.01
C GLN A 179 3.43 16.40 -3.99
N VAL A 180 4.66 15.88 -3.83
CA VAL A 180 4.89 14.44 -3.67
C VAL A 180 4.18 13.94 -2.42
N GLN A 181 4.27 14.65 -1.29
CA GLN A 181 3.55 14.32 -0.06
C GLN A 181 2.03 14.20 -0.29
N VAL A 182 1.42 15.18 -0.98
CA VAL A 182 -0.02 15.16 -1.30
C VAL A 182 -0.39 13.95 -2.17
N ASP A 183 0.40 13.70 -3.21
CA ASP A 183 0.14 12.59 -4.11
C ASP A 183 0.24 11.23 -3.40
N LEU A 184 1.23 11.05 -2.53
CA LEU A 184 1.41 9.81 -1.77
C LEU A 184 0.28 9.60 -0.77
N HIS A 185 -0.17 10.67 -0.10
CA HIS A 185 -1.31 10.58 0.81
C HIS A 185 -2.60 10.20 0.06
N TYR A 186 -2.83 10.79 -1.11
CA TYR A 186 -3.96 10.38 -1.95
C TYR A 186 -3.88 8.89 -2.32
N LEU A 187 -2.71 8.40 -2.77
CA LEU A 187 -2.56 6.97 -3.08
C LEU A 187 -2.85 6.10 -1.85
N GLN A 188 -2.38 6.48 -0.66
CA GLN A 188 -2.64 5.76 0.59
C GLN A 188 -4.14 5.56 0.86
N LEU A 189 -4.98 6.57 0.60
CA LEU A 189 -6.43 6.50 0.83
C LEU A 189 -7.14 5.44 -0.01
N TYR A 190 -6.57 5.05 -1.16
CA TYR A 190 -7.22 4.13 -2.10
C TYR A 190 -6.52 2.78 -2.22
N LEU A 191 -5.21 2.70 -1.98
CA LEU A 191 -4.43 1.49 -2.24
C LEU A 191 -4.77 0.30 -1.32
N TRP A 192 -5.28 0.54 -0.12
CA TRP A 192 -5.70 -0.51 0.83
C TRP A 192 -6.80 -1.43 0.25
N ARG A 193 -7.57 -0.96 -0.73
CA ARG A 193 -8.61 -1.77 -1.41
C ARG A 193 -8.02 -2.88 -2.28
N PHE A 194 -6.77 -2.73 -2.70
CA PHE A 194 -6.11 -3.60 -3.66
C PHE A 194 -5.10 -4.57 -3.05
N VAL A 195 -4.51 -4.20 -1.91
CA VAL A 195 -3.45 -4.98 -1.25
C VAL A 195 -3.85 -5.22 0.20
N SER A 196 -3.90 -6.48 0.61
CA SER A 196 -4.28 -6.86 1.98
C SER A 196 -3.20 -6.54 3.02
N ASP A 197 -1.92 -6.53 2.62
CA ASP A 197 -0.83 -6.14 3.51
C ASP A 197 -0.61 -4.61 3.45
N GLU A 198 -1.26 -3.91 4.38
CA GLU A 198 -1.13 -2.45 4.50
C GLU A 198 0.30 -2.02 4.85
N ASN A 199 1.06 -2.84 5.57
CA ASN A 199 2.44 -2.50 5.95
C ASN A 199 3.34 -2.38 4.73
N LEU A 200 3.12 -3.23 3.72
CA LEU A 200 3.84 -3.15 2.45
C LEU A 200 3.57 -1.81 1.74
N ILE A 201 2.31 -1.37 1.72
CA ILE A 201 1.95 -0.07 1.12
C ILE A 201 2.62 1.06 1.91
N HIS A 202 2.47 1.09 3.24
CA HIS A 202 3.06 2.13 4.08
C HIS A 202 4.57 2.19 3.92
N PHE A 203 5.26 1.04 3.95
CA PHE A 203 6.69 0.95 3.74
C PHE A 203 7.12 1.57 2.40
N LEU A 204 6.46 1.20 1.30
CA LEU A 204 6.80 1.73 -0.02
C LEU A 204 6.53 3.23 -0.14
N LEU A 205 5.41 3.72 0.42
CA LEU A 205 5.10 5.15 0.43
C LEU A 205 6.10 5.95 1.26
N ASP A 206 6.50 5.44 2.42
CA ASP A 206 7.52 6.04 3.28
C ASP A 206 8.90 6.07 2.59
N GLU A 207 9.27 5.02 1.86
CA GLU A 207 10.50 5.01 1.07
C GLU A 207 10.48 6.05 -0.06
N ILE A 208 9.34 6.25 -0.74
CA ILE A 208 9.19 7.31 -1.75
C ILE A 208 9.31 8.69 -1.12
N LEU A 209 8.62 8.93 0.01
CA LEU A 209 8.65 10.21 0.70
C LEU A 209 10.06 10.50 1.24
N GLY A 210 10.73 9.51 1.83
CA GLY A 210 12.10 9.61 2.30
C GLY A 210 13.09 9.86 1.16
N SER A 211 12.91 9.21 0.01
CA SER A 211 13.70 9.48 -1.21
C SER A 211 13.51 10.93 -1.67
N ALA A 212 12.27 11.43 -1.73
CA ALA A 212 11.98 12.81 -2.11
C ALA A 212 12.58 13.82 -1.11
N MET A 213 12.50 13.52 0.19
CA MET A 213 13.07 14.32 1.28
C MET A 213 14.58 14.48 1.13
N ASN A 214 15.30 13.38 0.87
CA ASN A 214 16.76 13.39 0.67
C ASN A 214 17.19 14.15 -0.59
N ARG A 215 16.26 14.38 -1.52
CA ARG A 215 16.48 15.09 -2.79
C ARG A 215 15.90 16.50 -2.78
N CYS A 216 15.34 16.95 -1.66
CA CYS A 216 14.75 18.27 -1.50
C CYS A 216 15.81 19.29 -1.07
N VAL A 217 15.76 20.48 -1.65
CA VAL A 217 16.65 21.60 -1.34
C VAL A 217 16.23 22.32 -0.05
N ASP A 218 14.92 22.37 0.22
CA ASP A 218 14.33 22.97 1.41
C ASP A 218 13.20 22.07 1.91
N THR A 219 13.58 21.14 2.80
CA THR A 219 12.66 20.14 3.33
C THR A 219 11.72 20.76 4.34
N ALA A 220 10.46 20.90 3.95
CA ALA A 220 9.37 21.23 4.86
C ALA A 220 8.10 20.49 4.45
N LEU A 221 7.64 19.60 5.34
CA LEU A 221 6.35 18.94 5.17
C LEU A 221 5.22 19.97 5.25
N MET A 222 4.17 19.70 4.48
CA MET A 222 2.89 20.38 4.65
C MET A 222 2.16 19.82 5.86
N GLU A 223 1.37 20.66 6.51
CA GLU A 223 0.54 20.26 7.64
C GLU A 223 -0.41 19.11 7.23
N PRO A 224 -0.52 18.04 8.03
CA PRO A 224 -1.36 16.88 7.69
C PRO A 224 -2.82 17.24 7.40
N SER A 225 -3.41 18.18 8.15
CA SER A 225 -4.79 18.65 7.98
C SER A 225 -5.02 19.28 6.59
N VAL A 226 -4.05 20.03 6.08
CA VAL A 226 -4.12 20.65 4.75
C VAL A 226 -4.02 19.58 3.66
N VAL A 227 -3.14 18.59 3.84
CA VAL A 227 -3.00 17.47 2.91
C VAL A 227 -4.28 16.65 2.82
N GLU A 228 -4.90 16.36 3.96
CA GLU A 228 -6.18 15.64 4.05
C GLU A 228 -7.27 16.39 3.27
N ILE A 229 -7.46 17.69 3.53
CA ILE A 229 -8.45 18.53 2.83
C ILE A 229 -8.21 18.55 1.31
N ILE A 230 -6.95 18.61 0.86
CA ILE A 230 -6.62 18.59 -0.57
C ILE A 230 -7.01 17.24 -1.20
N CYS A 231 -6.79 16.14 -0.47
CA CYS A 231 -7.06 14.80 -0.97
C CYS A 231 -8.56 14.46 -0.96
N GLU A 232 -9.32 14.93 0.03
CA GLU A 232 -10.78 14.76 0.10
C GLU A 232 -11.53 15.47 -1.04
N ARG A 233 -10.96 16.58 -1.55
CA ARG A 233 -11.52 17.33 -2.68
C ARG A 233 -11.20 16.70 -4.04
N GLY A 234 -10.32 15.70 -4.07
CA GLY A 234 -9.75 15.11 -5.27
C GLY A 234 -10.51 13.87 -5.73
#